data_AF-A0A348WCD5-F1
#
_entry.id   AF-A0A348WCD5-F1
#
_cell.length_a   1.000
_cell.length_b   1.000
_cell.length_c   1.000
_cell.angle_alpha   90.00
_cell.angle_beta   90.00
_cell.angle_gamma   90.00
#
_symmetry.space_group_name_H-M   'P 1'
#
loop_
_entity.id
_entity.type
_entity.pdbx_description
1 polymer ?
#
loop_
_entity_poly.entity_id
_entity_poly.type
_entity_poly.pdbx_seq_one_letter_code
_entity_poly.pdbx_strand_id
1 'polypeptide(L)'
;MILYPAIDLKDGQAVRLLRGDMEAATVFNDDPAAQAMAFVEAGCEWLHLVDLNGAFEGEPVNAAPVEAILAQTKTPAQLGGGIRDMKTIETWLGKGLARVILGTVAVENPGLVREAARAFPGQVAVGIDARNGRVATKGWAEETDVMVTDLAQSFEDAGVAAIIYTDINRDGAMQGPNIEATAALARAVSIPVIASGGVSSIEDLIALRDCGAALDGAISGRALYDGAIDLREALAALKA
;
A
#
# COMPACT_ATOMS: atom_id res chain seq x y z
N MET A 1 2.44 0.33 15.94
CA MET A 1 1.91 0.25 14.57
C MET A 1 2.56 1.33 13.73
N ILE A 2 3.05 1.03 12.53
CA ILE A 2 3.72 2.00 11.64
C ILE A 2 2.68 2.76 10.81
N LEU A 3 2.81 4.09 10.70
CA LEU A 3 2.02 4.87 9.75
C LEU A 3 2.80 5.04 8.43
N TYR A 4 2.17 4.66 7.33
CA TYR A 4 2.71 4.75 5.97
C TYR A 4 1.99 5.88 5.22
N PRO A 5 2.57 7.09 5.11
CA PRO A 5 2.09 8.09 4.16
C PRO A 5 2.18 7.54 2.75
N ALA A 6 1.04 7.54 2.07
CA ALA A 6 0.98 7.08 0.69
C ALA A 6 1.28 8.23 -0.29
N ILE A 7 1.77 7.89 -1.48
CA ILE A 7 1.87 8.77 -2.65
C ILE A 7 1.42 7.95 -3.84
N ASP A 8 0.29 8.33 -4.45
CA ASP A 8 -0.16 7.72 -5.69
C ASP A 8 0.42 8.52 -6.84
N LEU A 9 1.03 7.84 -7.80
CA LEU A 9 1.72 8.43 -8.94
C LEU A 9 0.86 8.26 -10.18
N LYS A 10 0.51 9.37 -10.82
CA LYS A 10 -0.20 9.41 -12.10
C LYS A 10 0.40 10.47 -13.00
N ASP A 11 0.76 10.08 -14.22
CA ASP A 11 1.33 10.95 -15.27
C ASP A 11 2.52 11.80 -14.76
N GLY A 12 3.37 11.21 -13.91
CA GLY A 12 4.52 11.87 -13.30
C GLY A 12 4.23 12.69 -12.04
N GLN A 13 2.97 12.78 -11.59
CA GLN A 13 2.54 13.66 -10.50
C GLN A 13 2.03 12.89 -9.28
N ALA A 14 2.05 13.52 -8.10
CA ALA A 14 1.45 12.99 -6.89
C ALA A 14 -0.04 13.36 -6.83
N VAL A 15 -0.89 12.35 -6.87
CA VAL A 15 -2.34 12.50 -6.97
C VAL A 15 -3.07 11.73 -5.88
N ARG A 16 -4.39 11.93 -5.80
CA ARG A 16 -5.33 11.00 -5.18
C ARG A 16 -6.52 10.76 -6.06
N LEU A 17 -6.97 9.51 -6.06
CA LEU A 17 -8.22 9.10 -6.71
C LEU A 17 -9.35 9.07 -5.68
N LEU A 18 -10.54 9.52 -6.07
CA LEU A 18 -11.75 9.25 -5.29
C LEU A 18 -12.22 7.83 -5.61
N ARG A 19 -12.10 6.89 -4.66
CA ARG A 19 -12.50 5.48 -4.83
C ARG A 19 -11.88 4.81 -6.07
N GLY A 20 -10.62 5.12 -6.37
CA GLY A 20 -9.87 4.49 -7.47
C GLY A 20 -10.26 4.95 -8.87
N ASP A 21 -11.13 5.96 -9.00
CA ASP A 21 -11.53 6.51 -10.29
C ASP A 21 -10.41 7.38 -10.90
N MET A 22 -9.82 6.90 -11.99
CA MET A 22 -8.72 7.55 -12.73
C MET A 22 -9.11 8.87 -13.39
N GLU A 23 -10.40 9.07 -13.70
CA GLU A 23 -10.90 10.32 -14.27
C GLU A 23 -11.12 11.38 -13.18
N ALA A 24 -11.33 10.95 -11.93
CA ALA A 24 -11.54 11.80 -10.76
C ALA A 24 -10.25 12.00 -9.93
N ALA A 25 -9.12 12.22 -10.60
CA ALA A 25 -7.84 12.47 -9.94
C ALA A 25 -7.70 13.93 -9.47
N THR A 26 -7.33 14.12 -8.20
CA THR A 26 -6.88 15.42 -7.67
C THR A 26 -5.36 15.44 -7.63
N VAL A 27 -4.73 16.39 -8.33
CA VAL A 27 -3.28 16.61 -8.24
C VAL A 27 -2.98 17.40 -6.97
N PHE A 28 -2.15 16.84 -6.11
CA PHE A 28 -1.74 17.48 -4.86
C PHE A 28 -0.34 18.08 -4.96
N ASN A 29 0.55 17.47 -5.74
CA ASN A 29 1.88 17.97 -5.95
C ASN A 29 2.39 17.51 -7.33
N ASP A 30 2.95 18.43 -8.11
CA ASP A 30 3.56 18.13 -9.41
C ASP A 30 5.01 17.64 -9.27
N ASP A 31 5.61 17.73 -8.08
CA ASP A 31 6.89 17.12 -7.71
C ASP A 31 6.70 16.03 -6.63
N PRO A 32 6.56 14.75 -7.03
CA PRO A 32 6.42 13.64 -6.08
C PRO A 32 7.60 13.48 -5.11
N ALA A 33 8.81 13.88 -5.50
CA ALA A 33 9.98 13.78 -4.64
C ALA A 33 9.96 14.86 -3.55
N ALA A 34 9.55 16.09 -3.88
CA ALA A 34 9.28 17.12 -2.89
C ALA A 34 8.17 16.68 -1.92
N GLN A 35 7.11 16.03 -2.42
CA GLN A 35 6.05 15.49 -1.56
C GLN A 35 6.57 14.41 -0.60
N ALA A 36 7.40 13.49 -1.09
CA ALA A 36 8.02 12.47 -0.25
C ALA A 36 8.92 13.10 0.82
N MET A 37 9.72 14.11 0.46
CA MET A 37 10.55 14.84 1.42
C MET A 37 9.72 15.52 2.51
N ALA A 38 8.56 16.10 2.18
CA ALA A 38 7.67 16.69 3.20
C ALA A 38 7.20 15.64 4.23
N PHE A 39 6.87 14.42 3.80
CA PHE A 39 6.53 13.34 4.72
C PHE A 39 7.74 12.86 5.55
N VAL A 40 8.92 12.78 4.93
CA VAL A 40 10.16 12.41 5.63
C VAL A 40 10.54 13.46 6.68
N GLU A 41 10.43 14.75 6.39
CA GLU A 41 10.67 15.86 7.32
C GLU A 41 9.62 15.94 8.44
N ALA A 42 8.44 15.36 8.23
CA ALA A 42 7.46 15.13 9.28
C ALA A 42 7.76 13.88 10.13
N GLY A 43 8.73 13.06 9.74
CA GLY A 43 9.27 11.97 10.55
C GLY A 43 8.70 10.58 10.24
N CYS A 44 8.09 10.37 9.07
CA CYS A 44 7.62 9.04 8.70
C CYS A 44 8.76 8.02 8.57
N GLU A 45 8.50 6.79 9.03
CA GLU A 45 9.49 5.71 9.02
C GLU A 45 9.45 4.89 7.72
N TRP A 46 8.38 5.01 6.94
CA TRP A 46 8.18 4.35 5.65
C TRP A 46 7.37 5.23 4.69
N LEU A 47 7.60 5.06 3.40
CA LEU A 47 6.77 5.61 2.31
C LEU A 47 6.02 4.49 1.59
N HIS A 48 4.74 4.70 1.26
CA HIS A 48 3.97 3.80 0.41
C HIS A 48 3.70 4.44 -0.94
N LEU A 49 4.22 3.85 -2.01
CA LEU A 49 4.12 4.39 -3.36
C LEU A 49 3.24 3.47 -4.22
N VAL A 50 2.38 4.07 -5.03
CA VAL A 50 1.56 3.34 -6.00
C VAL A 50 1.73 3.95 -7.38
N ASP A 51 2.27 3.19 -8.33
CA ASP A 51 2.21 3.56 -9.76
C ASP A 51 0.81 3.25 -10.29
N LEU A 52 -0.05 4.26 -10.34
CA LEU A 52 -1.44 4.09 -10.78
C LEU A 52 -1.48 3.73 -12.27
N ASN A 53 -0.77 4.46 -13.14
CA ASN A 53 -0.70 4.12 -14.56
C ASN A 53 -0.27 2.67 -14.75
N GLY A 54 0.78 2.25 -14.04
CA GLY A 54 1.26 0.87 -14.14
C GLY A 54 0.31 -0.18 -13.57
N ALA A 55 -0.48 0.15 -12.55
CA ALA A 55 -1.53 -0.75 -12.05
C ALA A 55 -2.56 -1.09 -13.15
N PHE A 56 -2.92 -0.11 -13.99
CA PHE A 56 -3.86 -0.27 -15.10
C PHE A 56 -3.19 -0.86 -16.35
N GLU A 57 -2.03 -0.35 -16.78
CA GLU A 57 -1.32 -0.78 -17.99
C GLU A 57 -0.66 -2.16 -17.84
N GLY A 58 -0.29 -2.51 -16.60
CA GLY A 58 0.31 -3.79 -16.27
C GLY A 58 1.83 -3.85 -16.36
N GLU A 59 2.47 -2.70 -16.58
CA GLU A 59 3.92 -2.51 -16.52
C GLU A 59 4.22 -1.16 -15.84
N PRO A 60 5.39 -0.95 -15.20
CA PRO A 60 5.70 0.32 -14.56
C PRO A 60 5.81 1.47 -15.57
N VAL A 61 5.11 2.57 -15.31
CA VAL A 61 5.05 3.76 -16.17
C VAL A 61 5.71 4.96 -15.49
N ASN A 62 5.55 5.08 -14.18
CA ASN A 62 6.04 6.21 -13.39
C ASN A 62 7.45 5.95 -12.84
N ALA A 63 8.36 5.40 -13.66
CA ALA A 63 9.69 5.05 -13.20
C ALA A 63 10.51 6.27 -12.74
N ALA A 64 10.48 7.36 -13.52
CA ALA A 64 11.21 8.59 -13.24
C ALA A 64 10.87 9.24 -11.88
N PRO A 65 9.59 9.46 -11.52
CA PRO A 65 9.26 10.03 -10.20
C PRO A 65 9.62 9.08 -9.04
N VAL A 66 9.50 7.76 -9.19
CA VAL A 66 9.94 6.81 -8.15
C VAL A 66 11.45 6.91 -7.93
N GLU A 67 12.24 6.92 -9.01
CA GLU A 67 13.70 7.08 -8.92
C GLU A 67 14.09 8.41 -8.27
N ALA A 68 13.38 9.49 -8.57
CA ALA A 68 13.59 10.78 -7.93
C ALA A 68 13.33 10.73 -6.41
N ILE A 69 12.25 10.05 -5.98
CA ILE A 69 11.95 9.82 -4.56
C ILE A 69 13.06 9.02 -3.88
N LEU A 70 13.50 7.91 -4.49
CA LEU A 70 14.56 7.05 -3.94
C LEU A 70 15.92 7.77 -3.87
N ALA A 71 16.21 8.68 -4.79
CA ALA A 71 17.44 9.45 -4.78
C ALA A 71 17.46 10.56 -3.70
N GLN A 72 16.30 11.12 -3.36
CA GLN A 72 16.19 12.24 -2.40
C GLN A 72 15.95 11.77 -0.96
N THR A 73 15.32 10.61 -0.78
CA THR A 73 14.95 10.10 0.54
C THR A 73 15.84 8.93 0.96
N LYS A 74 16.09 8.80 2.28
CA LYS A 74 16.73 7.59 2.86
C LYS A 74 15.71 6.69 3.58
N THR A 75 14.48 7.16 3.69
CA THR A 75 13.37 6.43 4.32
C THR A 75 12.99 5.26 3.40
N PRO A 76 12.83 4.03 3.93
CA PRO A 76 12.45 2.89 3.12
C PRO A 76 11.10 3.13 2.45
N ALA A 77 11.04 2.82 1.16
CA ALA A 77 9.82 2.91 0.36
C ALA A 77 9.37 1.53 -0.09
N GLN A 78 8.04 1.34 -0.13
CA GLN A 78 7.40 0.22 -0.80
C GLN A 78 6.66 0.69 -2.04
N LEU A 79 6.70 -0.08 -3.13
CA LEU A 79 6.06 0.27 -4.40
C LEU A 79 5.13 -0.84 -4.90
N GLY A 80 3.89 -0.46 -5.23
CA GLY A 80 2.96 -1.27 -6.02
C GLY A 80 2.62 -0.62 -7.35
N GLY A 81 1.94 -1.37 -8.23
CA GLY A 81 1.53 -0.91 -9.56
C GLY A 81 2.44 -1.43 -10.68
N GLY A 82 1.88 -2.22 -11.60
CA GLY A 82 2.60 -2.69 -12.80
C GLY A 82 3.68 -3.75 -12.58
N ILE A 83 3.91 -4.24 -11.35
CA ILE A 83 4.94 -5.24 -11.07
C ILE A 83 4.37 -6.65 -11.30
N ARG A 84 4.67 -7.25 -12.47
CA ARG A 84 4.08 -8.53 -12.91
C ARG A 84 5.10 -9.62 -13.29
N ASP A 85 6.40 -9.33 -13.22
CA ASP A 85 7.45 -10.30 -13.53
C ASP A 85 8.68 -10.15 -12.63
N MET A 86 9.52 -11.19 -12.59
CA MET A 86 10.73 -11.23 -11.76
C MET A 86 11.74 -10.15 -12.14
N LYS A 87 11.88 -9.86 -13.43
CA LYS A 87 12.83 -8.85 -13.92
C LYS A 87 12.51 -7.46 -13.37
N THR A 88 11.22 -7.11 -13.32
CA THR A 88 10.73 -5.85 -12.78
C THR A 88 10.94 -5.78 -11.27
N ILE A 89 10.71 -6.89 -10.55
CA ILE A 89 11.02 -7.02 -9.11
C ILE A 89 12.51 -6.76 -8.86
N GLU A 90 13.39 -7.50 -9.55
CA GLU A 90 14.85 -7.35 -9.47
C GLU A 90 15.29 -5.92 -9.77
N THR A 91 14.70 -5.30 -10.79
CA THR A 91 15.02 -3.93 -11.20
C THR A 91 14.72 -2.94 -10.09
N TRP A 92 13.53 -3.02 -9.47
CA TRP A 92 13.14 -2.10 -8.42
C TRP A 92 13.94 -2.28 -7.13
N LEU A 93 14.11 -3.53 -6.69
CA LEU A 93 14.93 -3.84 -5.52
C LEU A 93 16.40 -3.45 -5.73
N GLY A 94 16.94 -3.68 -6.93
CA GLY A 94 18.30 -3.28 -7.31
C GLY A 94 18.53 -1.76 -7.35
N LYS A 95 17.46 -0.97 -7.51
CA LYS A 95 17.48 0.50 -7.41
C LYS A 95 17.40 1.03 -5.98
N GLY A 96 17.31 0.13 -4.99
CA GLY A 96 17.25 0.49 -3.56
C GLY A 96 15.83 0.63 -3.01
N LEU A 97 14.80 0.21 -3.77
CA LEU A 97 13.46 0.07 -3.21
C LEU A 97 13.47 -1.00 -2.10
N ALA A 98 12.90 -0.69 -0.93
CA ALA A 98 12.95 -1.59 0.22
C ALA A 98 11.97 -2.78 0.08
N ARG A 99 10.83 -2.58 -0.59
CA ARG A 99 9.81 -3.63 -0.76
C ARG A 99 8.97 -3.45 -2.01
N VAL A 100 8.81 -4.49 -2.82
CA VAL A 100 7.81 -4.51 -3.89
C VAL A 100 6.48 -5.03 -3.37
N ILE A 101 5.37 -4.55 -3.95
CA ILE A 101 4.01 -4.97 -3.62
C ILE A 101 3.41 -5.68 -4.84
N LEU A 102 3.09 -6.96 -4.68
CA LEU A 102 2.50 -7.79 -5.71
C LEU A 102 0.98 -7.89 -5.46
N GLY A 103 0.20 -7.16 -6.27
CA GLY A 103 -1.27 -7.12 -6.20
C GLY A 103 -1.92 -8.18 -7.09
N THR A 104 -2.46 -7.76 -8.25
CA THR A 104 -3.10 -8.62 -9.26
C THR A 104 -2.36 -9.94 -9.52
N VAL A 105 -1.02 -9.90 -9.63
CA VAL A 105 -0.21 -11.10 -9.91
C VAL A 105 -0.22 -12.12 -8.78
N ALA A 106 -0.54 -11.74 -7.54
CA ALA A 106 -0.73 -12.68 -6.44
C ALA A 106 -1.92 -13.61 -6.65
N VAL A 107 -2.94 -13.15 -7.38
CA VAL A 107 -4.10 -13.98 -7.76
C VAL A 107 -3.84 -14.71 -9.07
N GLU A 108 -3.36 -14.00 -10.09
CA GLU A 108 -3.20 -14.54 -11.45
C GLU A 108 -2.00 -15.50 -11.58
N ASN A 109 -0.92 -15.25 -10.82
CA ASN A 109 0.29 -16.06 -10.82
C ASN A 109 0.94 -16.11 -9.41
N PRO A 110 0.32 -16.83 -8.46
CA PRO A 110 0.86 -16.97 -7.10
C PRO A 110 2.25 -17.62 -7.07
N GLY A 111 2.64 -18.35 -8.13
CA GLY A 111 3.98 -18.92 -8.29
C GLY A 111 5.07 -17.85 -8.29
N LEU A 112 4.84 -16.72 -8.98
CA LEU A 112 5.79 -15.60 -9.00
C LEU A 112 6.00 -15.02 -7.61
N VAL A 113 4.93 -14.83 -6.82
CA VAL A 113 5.04 -14.29 -5.45
C VAL A 113 5.92 -15.19 -4.60
N ARG A 114 5.71 -16.51 -4.68
CA ARG A 114 6.50 -17.49 -3.93
C ARG A 114 7.96 -17.51 -4.36
N GLU A 115 8.23 -17.42 -5.66
CA GLU A 115 9.57 -17.34 -6.20
C GLU A 115 10.28 -16.07 -5.72
N ALA A 116 9.61 -14.92 -5.84
CA ALA A 116 10.16 -13.63 -5.45
C ALA A 116 10.40 -13.52 -3.94
N ALA A 117 9.47 -13.97 -3.11
CA ALA A 117 9.61 -13.95 -1.66
C ALA A 117 10.76 -14.83 -1.16
N ARG A 118 11.03 -15.96 -1.85
CA ARG A 118 12.21 -16.80 -1.57
C ARG A 118 13.51 -16.16 -2.03
N ALA A 119 13.51 -15.54 -3.21
CA ALA A 119 14.69 -14.88 -3.78
C ALA A 119 15.06 -13.59 -3.01
N PHE A 120 14.07 -12.87 -2.50
CA PHE A 120 14.21 -11.59 -1.80
C PHE A 120 13.50 -11.59 -0.43
N PRO A 121 13.99 -12.36 0.56
CA PRO A 121 13.37 -12.45 1.88
C PRO A 121 13.17 -11.07 2.52
N GLY A 122 11.97 -10.80 3.02
CA GLY A 122 11.62 -9.53 3.68
C GLY A 122 11.32 -8.36 2.73
N GLN A 123 11.48 -8.52 1.41
CA GLN A 123 11.36 -7.43 0.41
C GLN A 123 10.15 -7.59 -0.53
N VAL A 124 9.27 -8.56 -0.28
CA VAL A 124 8.06 -8.79 -1.09
C VAL A 124 6.83 -8.72 -0.18
N ALA A 125 5.94 -7.78 -0.44
CA ALA A 125 4.59 -7.73 0.14
C ALA A 125 3.54 -8.17 -0.89
N VAL A 126 2.39 -8.60 -0.40
CA VAL A 126 1.20 -8.89 -1.21
C VAL A 126 0.16 -7.80 -0.97
N GLY A 127 -0.32 -7.18 -2.04
CA GLY A 127 -1.47 -6.27 -1.99
C GLY A 127 -2.76 -7.06 -2.21
N ILE A 128 -3.70 -6.97 -1.27
CA ILE A 128 -5.02 -7.58 -1.39
C ILE A 128 -6.05 -6.47 -1.30
N ASP A 129 -6.51 -6.02 -2.46
CA ASP A 129 -7.63 -5.10 -2.56
C ASP A 129 -8.93 -5.90 -2.56
N ALA A 130 -9.90 -5.48 -1.75
CA ALA A 130 -11.08 -6.26 -1.50
C ALA A 130 -12.38 -5.46 -1.56
N ARG A 131 -13.42 -6.12 -2.05
CA ARG A 131 -14.80 -5.66 -1.98
C ARG A 131 -15.63 -6.77 -1.33
N ASN A 132 -16.30 -6.46 -0.23
CA ASN A 132 -17.15 -7.41 0.50
C ASN A 132 -16.43 -8.73 0.88
N GLY A 133 -15.15 -8.66 1.23
CA GLY A 133 -14.32 -9.82 1.61
C GLY A 133 -13.80 -10.66 0.44
N ARG A 134 -14.11 -10.29 -0.81
CA ARG A 134 -13.59 -10.91 -2.03
C ARG A 134 -12.49 -10.07 -2.65
N VAL A 135 -11.49 -10.73 -3.23
CA VAL A 135 -10.35 -10.06 -3.86
C VAL A 135 -10.76 -9.45 -5.19
N ALA A 136 -10.35 -8.21 -5.42
CA ALA A 136 -10.47 -7.53 -6.70
C ALA A 136 -9.08 -7.34 -7.33
N THR A 137 -9.01 -7.40 -8.66
CA THR A 137 -7.77 -7.30 -9.44
C THR A 137 -7.90 -6.23 -10.53
N LYS A 138 -6.81 -6.00 -11.28
CA LYS A 138 -6.73 -5.06 -12.42
C LYS A 138 -7.20 -3.65 -12.08
N GLY A 139 -6.66 -3.06 -11.01
CA GLY A 139 -7.05 -1.72 -10.57
C GLY A 139 -8.51 -1.64 -10.14
N TRP A 140 -9.01 -2.70 -9.48
CA TRP A 140 -10.37 -2.82 -8.92
C TRP A 140 -11.49 -3.02 -9.94
N ALA A 141 -11.13 -3.22 -11.22
CA ALA A 141 -12.07 -3.43 -12.31
C ALA A 141 -12.70 -4.84 -12.30
N GLU A 142 -11.99 -5.85 -11.81
CA GLU A 142 -12.43 -7.25 -11.84
C GLU A 142 -12.57 -7.79 -10.41
N GLU A 143 -13.77 -8.24 -10.04
CA GLU A 143 -14.00 -8.95 -8.78
C GLU A 143 -13.84 -10.46 -9.02
N THR A 144 -13.18 -11.14 -8.08
CA THR A 144 -12.93 -12.58 -8.17
C THR A 144 -13.75 -13.33 -7.11
N ASP A 145 -13.91 -14.65 -7.27
CA ASP A 145 -14.53 -15.48 -6.24
C ASP A 145 -13.58 -15.82 -5.07
N VAL A 146 -12.32 -15.37 -5.12
CA VAL A 146 -11.29 -15.65 -4.12
C VAL A 146 -11.56 -14.83 -2.86
N MET A 147 -11.61 -15.50 -1.71
CA MET A 147 -11.72 -14.84 -0.41
C MET A 147 -10.37 -14.28 0.01
N VAL A 148 -10.38 -13.10 0.63
CA VAL A 148 -9.18 -12.42 1.15
C VAL A 148 -8.38 -13.31 2.10
N THR A 149 -9.07 -14.00 3.02
CA THR A 149 -8.45 -14.90 4.00
C THR A 149 -7.78 -16.09 3.34
N ASP A 150 -8.40 -16.67 2.33
CA ASP A 150 -7.88 -17.85 1.63
C ASP A 150 -6.61 -17.49 0.86
N LEU A 151 -6.62 -16.36 0.16
CA LEU A 151 -5.45 -15.86 -0.55
C LEU A 151 -4.31 -15.55 0.43
N ALA A 152 -4.61 -14.85 1.53
CA ALA A 152 -3.63 -14.51 2.56
C ALA A 152 -2.98 -15.75 3.18
N GLN A 153 -3.79 -16.73 3.61
CA GLN A 153 -3.32 -17.99 4.18
C GLN A 153 -2.49 -18.80 3.19
N SER A 154 -2.80 -18.71 1.90
CA SER A 154 -2.02 -19.40 0.88
C SER A 154 -0.55 -18.97 0.83
N PHE A 155 -0.19 -17.78 1.33
CA PHE A 155 1.19 -17.27 1.31
C PHE A 155 1.96 -17.45 2.62
N GLU A 156 1.38 -18.08 3.65
CA GLU A 156 2.02 -18.29 4.97
C GLU A 156 3.39 -18.99 4.87
N ASP A 157 3.54 -19.89 3.90
CA ASP A 157 4.76 -20.67 3.65
C ASP A 157 5.68 -20.05 2.58
N ALA A 158 5.33 -18.87 2.04
CA ALA A 158 6.05 -18.24 0.95
C ALA A 158 7.17 -17.31 1.41
N GLY A 159 7.15 -16.83 2.66
CA GLY A 159 8.08 -15.81 3.16
C GLY A 159 7.70 -14.38 2.78
N VAL A 160 6.41 -14.13 2.48
CA VAL A 160 5.89 -12.78 2.23
C VAL A 160 6.08 -11.92 3.49
N ALA A 161 6.60 -10.71 3.28
CA ALA A 161 7.00 -9.81 4.36
C ALA A 161 5.82 -9.10 5.02
N ALA A 162 4.76 -8.83 4.26
CA ALA A 162 3.53 -8.22 4.75
C ALA A 162 2.38 -8.41 3.75
N ILE A 163 1.16 -8.37 4.25
CA ILE A 163 -0.07 -8.22 3.48
C ILE A 163 -0.57 -6.79 3.66
N ILE A 164 -0.79 -6.10 2.56
CA ILE A 164 -1.46 -4.81 2.53
C ILE A 164 -2.91 -5.07 2.15
N TYR A 165 -3.81 -4.85 3.10
CA TYR A 165 -5.24 -5.08 2.90
C TYR A 165 -5.95 -3.76 2.66
N THR A 166 -6.56 -3.61 1.48
CA THR A 166 -7.33 -2.40 1.12
C THR A 166 -8.82 -2.73 1.03
N ASP A 167 -9.66 -2.08 1.84
CA ASP A 167 -11.11 -2.09 1.58
C ASP A 167 -11.46 -1.00 0.55
N ILE A 168 -11.75 -1.44 -0.67
CA ILE A 168 -12.05 -0.58 -1.82
C ILE A 168 -13.27 0.31 -1.57
N ASN A 169 -14.26 -0.16 -0.79
CA ASN A 169 -15.47 0.61 -0.52
C ASN A 169 -15.21 1.83 0.38
N ARG A 170 -14.11 1.79 1.13
CA ARG A 170 -13.70 2.84 2.09
C ARG A 170 -12.64 3.77 1.49
N ASP A 171 -11.87 3.32 0.51
CA ASP A 171 -10.71 4.05 0.04
C ASP A 171 -11.05 5.38 -0.64
N GLY A 172 -10.28 6.42 -0.31
CA GLY A 172 -10.50 7.81 -0.73
C GLY A 172 -11.82 8.45 -0.26
N ALA A 173 -12.69 7.71 0.45
CA ALA A 173 -14.04 8.15 0.81
C ALA A 173 -14.13 8.95 2.11
N MET A 174 -13.06 8.95 2.93
CA MET A 174 -13.00 9.64 4.24
C MET A 174 -14.10 9.18 5.21
N GLN A 175 -14.32 7.87 5.34
CA GLN A 175 -15.40 7.25 6.14
C GLN A 175 -14.89 6.29 7.22
N GLY A 176 -13.62 6.39 7.59
CA GLY A 176 -12.95 5.44 8.48
C GLY A 176 -12.60 4.11 7.79
N PRO A 177 -11.56 3.40 8.28
CA PRO A 177 -11.12 2.12 7.74
C PRO A 177 -12.04 0.98 8.17
N ASN A 178 -11.96 -0.15 7.47
CA ASN A 178 -12.67 -1.37 7.88
C ASN A 178 -11.89 -2.13 8.96
N ILE A 179 -12.01 -1.65 10.20
CA ILE A 179 -11.26 -2.19 11.36
C ILE A 179 -11.62 -3.65 11.60
N GLU A 180 -12.90 -4.02 11.54
CA GLU A 180 -13.36 -5.38 11.81
C GLU A 180 -12.76 -6.39 10.83
N ALA A 181 -12.86 -6.12 9.52
CA ALA A 181 -12.31 -7.01 8.49
C ALA A 181 -10.78 -7.09 8.56
N THR A 182 -10.11 -5.96 8.80
CA THR A 182 -8.64 -5.92 8.93
C THR A 182 -8.18 -6.75 10.14
N ALA A 183 -8.84 -6.59 11.28
CA ALA A 183 -8.52 -7.35 12.49
C ALA A 183 -8.85 -8.84 12.33
N ALA A 184 -9.90 -9.19 11.60
CA ALA A 184 -10.24 -10.58 11.30
C ALA A 184 -9.15 -11.23 10.42
N LEU A 185 -8.67 -10.53 9.39
CA LEU A 185 -7.57 -11.00 8.55
C LEU A 185 -6.30 -11.20 9.37
N ALA A 186 -5.90 -10.20 10.18
CA ALA A 186 -4.70 -10.28 11.01
C ALA A 186 -4.74 -11.41 12.05
N ARG A 187 -5.93 -11.87 12.48
CA ARG A 187 -6.07 -13.05 13.33
C ARG A 187 -6.01 -14.38 12.57
N ALA A 188 -6.25 -14.37 11.26
CA ALA A 188 -6.31 -15.56 10.43
C ALA A 188 -4.95 -15.97 9.85
N VAL A 189 -3.94 -15.09 9.94
CA VAL A 189 -2.60 -15.26 9.37
C VAL A 189 -1.51 -14.89 10.38
N SER A 190 -0.30 -15.42 10.18
CA SER A 190 0.90 -14.98 10.90
C SER A 190 1.70 -13.92 10.14
N ILE A 191 1.43 -13.75 8.84
CA ILE A 191 2.02 -12.69 8.03
C ILE A 191 1.59 -11.30 8.57
N PRO A 192 2.53 -10.34 8.73
CA PRO A 192 2.22 -8.96 9.10
C PRO A 192 1.10 -8.33 8.25
N VAL A 193 0.11 -7.71 8.88
CA VAL A 193 -1.01 -7.06 8.18
C VAL A 193 -0.94 -5.54 8.33
N ILE A 194 -1.01 -4.85 7.19
CA ILE A 194 -1.04 -3.39 7.07
C ILE A 194 -2.41 -2.98 6.56
N ALA A 195 -3.12 -2.17 7.34
CA ALA A 195 -4.42 -1.63 6.97
C ALA A 195 -4.28 -0.57 5.87
N SER A 196 -5.15 -0.59 4.87
CA SER A 196 -5.27 0.43 3.82
C SER A 196 -6.74 0.69 3.51
N GLY A 197 -7.05 1.89 3.03
CA GLY A 197 -8.40 2.30 2.68
C GLY A 197 -9.17 2.95 3.84
N GLY A 198 -9.53 4.23 3.65
CA GLY A 198 -10.51 4.92 4.49
C GLY A 198 -10.00 5.59 5.77
N VAL A 199 -8.72 5.44 6.12
CA VAL A 199 -8.11 6.17 7.26
C VAL A 199 -8.27 7.68 7.05
N SER A 200 -9.02 8.32 7.95
CA SER A 200 -9.49 9.70 7.77
C SER A 200 -9.20 10.62 8.96
N SER A 201 -8.84 10.06 10.11
CA SER A 201 -8.60 10.78 11.36
C SER A 201 -7.51 10.10 12.20
N ILE A 202 -7.02 10.79 13.23
CA ILE A 202 -6.10 10.19 14.23
C ILE A 202 -6.84 9.14 15.06
N GLU A 203 -8.13 9.36 15.31
CA GLU A 203 -9.01 8.41 16.00
C GLU A 203 -9.10 7.08 15.26
N ASP A 204 -9.17 7.09 13.92
CA ASP A 204 -9.12 5.86 13.11
C ASP A 204 -7.81 5.09 13.32
N LEU A 205 -6.69 5.80 13.38
CA LEU A 205 -5.37 5.21 13.60
C LEU A 205 -5.25 4.58 14.99
N ILE A 206 -5.76 5.28 16.01
CA ILE A 206 -5.84 4.76 17.38
C ILE A 206 -6.75 3.53 17.43
N ALA A 207 -7.91 3.58 16.77
CA ALA A 207 -8.85 2.47 16.75
C ALA A 207 -8.29 1.24 16.02
N LEU A 208 -7.51 1.43 14.95
CA LEU A 208 -6.76 0.35 14.30
C LEU A 208 -5.70 -0.24 15.24
N ARG A 209 -4.91 0.60 15.94
CA ARG A 209 -3.91 0.15 16.93
C ARG A 209 -4.56 -0.69 18.03
N ASP A 210 -5.73 -0.26 18.51
CA ASP A 210 -6.40 -0.82 19.69
C ASP A 210 -7.48 -1.86 19.34
N CYS A 211 -7.55 -2.31 18.08
CA CYS A 211 -8.61 -3.20 17.58
C CYS A 211 -8.57 -4.65 18.13
N GLY A 212 -7.60 -4.97 18.99
CA GLY A 212 -7.42 -6.29 19.59
C GLY A 212 -6.79 -7.34 18.65
N ALA A 213 -6.30 -6.94 17.49
CA ALA A 213 -5.42 -7.73 16.63
C ALA A 213 -4.06 -7.04 16.49
N ALA A 214 -3.00 -7.82 16.24
CA ALA A 214 -1.68 -7.27 15.97
C ALA A 214 -1.62 -6.75 14.54
N LEU A 215 -1.77 -5.44 14.35
CA LEU A 215 -1.57 -4.78 13.06
C LEU A 215 -0.18 -4.14 13.03
N ASP A 216 0.55 -4.37 11.93
CA ASP A 216 1.91 -3.87 11.75
C ASP A 216 1.92 -2.44 11.20
N GLY A 217 0.86 -2.03 10.52
CA GLY A 217 0.75 -0.68 10.03
C GLY A 217 -0.62 -0.25 9.57
N ALA A 218 -0.70 1.04 9.25
CA ALA A 218 -1.80 1.65 8.54
C ALA A 218 -1.26 2.57 7.44
N ILE A 219 -1.89 2.56 6.28
CA ILE A 219 -1.62 3.46 5.17
C ILE A 219 -2.66 4.59 5.24
N SER A 220 -2.17 5.82 5.17
CA SER A 220 -3.04 6.99 5.01
C SER A 220 -2.56 7.82 3.83
N GLY A 221 -3.52 8.23 3.02
CA GLY A 221 -3.28 9.00 1.83
C GLY A 221 -3.96 10.35 1.91
N ARG A 222 -5.14 10.44 1.29
CA ARG A 222 -5.92 11.68 1.17
C ARG A 222 -6.02 12.49 2.46
N ALA A 223 -6.25 11.86 3.61
CA ALA A 223 -6.38 12.55 4.89
C ALA A 223 -5.12 13.34 5.31
N LEU A 224 -3.93 12.87 4.92
CA LEU A 224 -2.67 13.60 5.15
C LEU A 224 -2.54 14.80 4.22
N TYR A 225 -2.96 14.66 2.95
CA TYR A 225 -2.91 15.73 1.97
C TYR A 225 -3.92 16.85 2.26
N ASP A 226 -5.14 16.48 2.65
CA ASP A 226 -6.21 17.42 3.00
C ASP A 226 -6.00 18.07 4.37
N GLY A 227 -4.96 17.66 5.12
CA GLY A 227 -4.64 18.17 6.47
C GLY A 227 -5.61 17.70 7.56
N ALA A 228 -6.48 16.74 7.27
CA ALA A 228 -7.36 16.11 8.25
C ALA A 228 -6.58 15.30 9.29
N ILE A 229 -5.42 14.79 8.92
CA ILE A 229 -4.44 14.18 9.81
C ILE A 229 -3.14 14.98 9.71
N ASP A 230 -2.69 15.58 10.82
CA ASP A 230 -1.30 16.02 10.94
C ASP A 230 -0.40 14.81 11.17
N LEU A 231 0.61 14.63 10.30
CA LEU A 231 1.47 13.47 10.32
C LEU A 231 2.31 13.38 11.61
N ARG A 232 2.79 14.51 12.15
CA ARG A 232 3.62 14.51 13.37
C ARG A 232 2.79 14.12 14.58
N GLU A 233 1.58 14.66 14.69
CA GLU A 233 0.64 14.31 15.76
C GLU A 233 0.23 12.83 15.67
N ALA A 234 -0.09 12.34 14.48
CA ALA A 234 -0.44 10.93 14.26
C ALA A 234 0.70 9.98 14.64
N LEU A 235 1.94 10.29 14.24
CA LEU A 235 3.12 9.50 14.60
C LEU A 235 3.37 9.50 16.10
N ALA A 236 3.15 10.62 16.79
CA ALA A 236 3.27 10.70 18.25
C ALA A 236 2.18 9.86 18.94
N ALA A 237 0.93 9.95 18.48
CA ALA A 237 -0.20 9.20 19.02
C ALA A 237 -0.02 7.68 18.91
N LEU A 238 0.59 7.20 17.83
CA LEU A 238 0.84 5.78 17.58
C LEU A 238 2.02 5.17 18.36
N LYS A 239 2.88 6.01 18.96
CA LYS A 239 3.99 5.58 19.82
C LYS A 239 3.59 5.46 21.29
N ALA A 240 2.51 6.14 21.69
CA ALA A 240 1.94 6.09 23.03
C ALA A 240 1.15 4.79 23.25
#